data_AF-A0A4R5XGM9-F1
#
_entry.id   AF-A0A4R5XGM9-F1
#
_cell.length_a   1.000
_cell.length_b   1.000
_cell.length_c   1.000
_cell.angle_alpha   90.00
_cell.angle_beta   90.00
_cell.angle_gamma   90.00
#
_symmetry.space_group_name_H-M   'P 1'
#
loop_
_entity.id
_entity.type
_entity.pdbx_description
1 polymer ?
#
loop_
_entity_poly.entity_id
_entity_poly.type
_entity_poly.pdbx_seq_one_letter_code
_entity_poly.pdbx_strand_id
1 'polypeptide(L)'
;MKTVLSLLTAALLAHQAVAHYTMQYIWNNGVDQGLNKFIRVPPNNNPVVDVTSTDLTCNVNGRSGTGVSTLSIAAGTTITFEWHQHAQRTGEDPLAGGHVGPVIVYIAKAPTTAAAFDGSGTVWTKIYHSGLLTVTPQTWASGIVNATQGKHSVKIPASLPAGEYILRAELIALHVAFSYPGAQFYIGCAQVKLTNGGTANPPKVALPGYYKPTDPGITVNIYNGLTSYTIPGPAVWTG
;
A
#
# COMPACT_ATOMS: atom_id res chain seq x y z
N MET A 1 9.78 66.54 -6.77
CA MET A 1 8.60 65.64 -6.84
C MET A 1 8.99 64.46 -7.70
N LYS A 2 9.14 63.26 -7.10
CA LYS A 2 8.30 62.06 -7.31
C LYS A 2 8.32 61.61 -8.78
N THR A 3 8.85 60.45 -9.15
CA THR A 3 8.37 59.13 -8.73
C THR A 3 9.44 58.05 -8.97
N VAL A 4 9.75 57.26 -7.94
CA VAL A 4 10.51 56.00 -8.08
C VAL A 4 9.49 54.89 -8.37
N LEU A 5 9.74 54.17 -9.46
CA LEU A 5 8.93 53.06 -9.95
C LEU A 5 9.27 51.81 -9.11
N SER A 6 8.38 51.41 -8.21
CA SER A 6 8.53 50.15 -7.45
C SER A 6 7.91 48.99 -8.24
N LEU A 7 8.76 48.16 -8.85
CA LEU A 7 8.38 46.85 -9.37
C LEU A 7 8.26 45.87 -8.19
N LEU A 8 7.04 45.49 -7.81
CA LEU A 8 6.81 44.33 -6.95
C LEU A 8 6.91 43.05 -7.79
N THR A 9 8.02 42.32 -7.66
CA THR A 9 8.10 40.93 -8.09
C THR A 9 7.48 40.03 -7.02
N ALA A 10 6.27 39.54 -7.27
CA ALA A 10 5.68 38.47 -6.48
C ALA A 10 6.39 37.15 -6.84
N ALA A 11 7.30 36.70 -5.99
CA ALA A 11 7.87 35.36 -6.10
C ALA A 11 6.78 34.34 -5.71
N LEU A 12 6.17 33.70 -6.71
CA LEU A 12 5.27 32.58 -6.51
C LEU A 12 6.13 31.38 -6.05
N LEU A 13 6.25 31.17 -4.74
CA LEU A 13 6.79 29.93 -4.20
C LEU A 13 5.77 28.82 -4.44
N ALA A 14 5.84 28.18 -5.60
CA ALA A 14 5.19 26.90 -5.83
C ALA A 14 5.80 25.89 -4.85
N HIS A 15 5.15 25.72 -3.69
CA HIS A 15 5.41 24.58 -2.84
C HIS A 15 4.95 23.36 -3.62
N GLN A 16 5.89 22.70 -4.30
CA GLN A 16 5.71 21.31 -4.69
C GLN A 16 5.60 20.54 -3.39
N ALA A 17 4.38 20.40 -2.87
CA ALA A 17 4.12 19.54 -1.73
C ALA A 17 4.43 18.12 -2.19
N VAL A 18 5.63 17.65 -1.87
CA VAL A 18 5.99 16.24 -1.99
C VAL A 18 5.17 15.53 -0.94
N ALA A 19 4.03 15.02 -1.38
CA ALA A 19 2.96 14.64 -0.49
C ALA A 19 2.84 13.10 -0.56
N HIS A 20 3.57 12.48 0.35
CA HIS A 20 3.77 11.04 0.49
C HIS A 20 2.97 10.51 1.69
N TYR A 21 2.82 9.19 1.83
CA TYR A 21 2.04 8.60 2.93
C TYR A 21 2.55 7.24 3.40
N THR A 22 2.17 6.83 4.60
CA THR A 22 2.52 5.52 5.18
C THR A 22 1.30 4.87 5.82
N MET A 23 1.33 3.54 5.88
CA MET A 23 0.37 2.77 6.65
C MET A 23 0.70 2.90 8.14
N GLN A 24 -0.25 3.35 8.95
CA GLN A 24 -0.01 3.73 10.33
C GLN A 24 -0.93 3.03 11.33
N TYR A 25 -2.10 2.57 10.87
CA TYR A 25 -3.03 1.85 11.73
C TYR A 25 -3.55 0.61 11.04
N ILE A 26 -3.83 -0.40 11.86
CA ILE A 26 -4.55 -1.59 11.47
C ILE A 26 -5.79 -1.69 12.36
N TRP A 27 -6.92 -2.10 11.78
CA TRP A 27 -8.16 -2.32 12.53
C TRP A 27 -8.59 -3.76 12.41
N ASN A 28 -9.05 -4.33 13.52
CA ASN A 28 -9.58 -5.67 13.61
C ASN A 28 -11.10 -5.61 13.81
N ASN A 29 -11.89 -6.00 12.81
CA ASN A 29 -13.36 -5.93 12.86
C ASN A 29 -13.89 -4.55 13.34
N GLY A 30 -13.30 -3.47 12.82
CA GLY A 30 -13.70 -2.10 13.15
C GLY A 30 -13.14 -1.57 14.48
N VAL A 31 -12.25 -2.29 15.15
CA VAL A 31 -11.53 -1.80 16.35
C VAL A 31 -10.13 -1.36 15.99
N ASP A 32 -9.81 -0.07 16.23
CA ASP A 32 -8.46 0.50 16.05
C ASP A 32 -7.47 -0.20 16.98
N GLN A 33 -6.36 -0.67 16.43
CA GLN A 33 -5.31 -1.33 17.21
C GLN A 33 -4.27 -0.35 17.77
N GLY A 34 -4.33 0.93 17.39
CA GLY A 34 -3.43 1.97 17.84
C GLY A 34 -2.28 2.23 16.87
N LEU A 35 -1.72 3.45 16.95
CA LEU A 35 -0.67 3.93 16.07
C LEU A 35 0.54 2.97 16.06
N ASN A 36 0.94 2.55 14.86
CA ASN A 36 2.10 1.71 14.58
C ASN A 36 2.11 0.35 15.27
N LYS A 37 0.99 -0.08 15.88
CA LYS A 37 0.88 -1.41 16.48
C LYS A 37 0.81 -2.46 15.39
N PHE A 38 1.61 -3.52 15.55
CA PHE A 38 1.69 -4.67 14.65
C PHE A 38 2.25 -4.37 13.25
N ILE A 39 2.68 -3.15 12.98
CA ILE A 39 3.16 -2.69 11.67
C ILE A 39 4.68 -2.56 11.68
N ARG A 40 5.33 -3.00 10.60
CA ARG A 40 6.74 -2.75 10.32
C ARG A 40 6.86 -1.36 9.70
N VAL A 41 7.09 -0.36 10.53
CA VAL A 41 7.06 1.06 10.14
C VAL A 41 8.33 1.40 9.33
N PRO A 42 8.21 1.98 8.12
CA PRO A 42 9.36 2.45 7.37
C PRO A 42 9.99 3.69 8.03
N PRO A 43 11.26 4.01 7.73
CA PRO A 43 11.96 5.14 8.35
C PRO A 43 11.44 6.52 7.92
N ASN A 44 10.73 6.59 6.80
CA ASN A 44 10.12 7.80 6.25
C ASN A 44 8.93 7.40 5.35
N ASN A 45 8.27 8.40 4.76
CA ASN A 45 7.14 8.20 3.87
C ASN A 45 7.52 8.11 2.39
N ASN A 46 8.81 8.10 2.02
CA ASN A 46 9.21 8.01 0.63
C ASN A 46 8.74 6.69 0.00
N PRO A 47 8.34 6.70 -1.28
CA PRO A 47 7.93 5.49 -1.97
C PRO A 47 9.14 4.63 -2.34
N VAL A 48 8.92 3.32 -2.43
CA VAL A 48 9.78 2.44 -3.21
C VAL A 48 9.47 2.71 -4.69
N VAL A 49 10.48 2.73 -5.57
CA VAL A 49 10.30 2.99 -7.01
C VAL A 49 10.88 1.91 -7.91
N ASP A 50 11.75 1.06 -7.36
CA ASP A 50 12.38 -0.05 -8.08
C ASP A 50 11.71 -1.37 -7.71
N VAL A 51 11.04 -2.00 -8.69
CA VAL A 51 10.34 -3.27 -8.50
C VAL A 51 11.30 -4.48 -8.37
N THR A 52 12.59 -4.28 -8.62
CA THR A 52 13.61 -5.30 -8.42
C THR A 52 14.28 -5.21 -7.04
N SER A 53 14.10 -4.10 -6.32
CA SER A 53 14.61 -3.92 -4.97
C SER A 53 13.93 -4.85 -3.97
N THR A 54 14.69 -5.31 -2.99
CA THR A 54 14.15 -6.07 -1.86
C THR A 54 13.22 -5.23 -0.98
N ASP A 55 13.27 -3.91 -1.08
CA ASP A 55 12.35 -3.01 -0.37
C ASP A 55 10.92 -3.14 -0.91
N LEU A 56 10.71 -3.69 -2.12
CA LEU A 56 9.37 -3.97 -2.63
C LEU A 56 8.62 -5.00 -1.76
N THR A 57 9.33 -5.84 -1.00
CA THR A 57 8.70 -6.85 -0.13
C THR A 57 7.87 -6.20 0.97
N CYS A 58 8.48 -5.34 1.78
CA CYS A 58 7.84 -4.76 2.97
C CYS A 58 8.29 -3.31 3.28
N ASN A 59 8.74 -2.56 2.26
CA ASN A 59 9.40 -1.26 2.40
C ASN A 59 10.78 -1.35 3.08
N VAL A 60 11.50 -0.23 3.13
CA VAL A 60 12.83 -0.12 3.72
C VAL A 60 12.81 -0.59 5.17
N ASN A 61 13.75 -1.45 5.53
CA ASN A 61 13.86 -2.13 6.84
C ASN A 61 12.69 -3.04 7.24
N GLY A 62 11.63 -3.15 6.42
CA GLY A 62 10.46 -3.97 6.73
C GLY A 62 10.65 -5.47 6.53
N ARG A 63 11.83 -5.92 6.11
CA ARG A 63 12.20 -7.35 6.03
C ARG A 63 12.55 -7.96 7.40
N SER A 64 12.61 -7.16 8.46
CA SER A 64 12.69 -7.64 9.85
C SER A 64 11.43 -7.25 10.61
N GLY A 65 10.84 -8.20 11.32
CA GLY A 65 9.71 -7.97 12.21
C GLY A 65 10.11 -7.88 13.70
N THR A 66 11.41 -7.91 13.98
CA THR A 66 11.95 -7.88 15.35
C THR A 66 11.48 -6.62 16.09
N GLY A 67 10.94 -6.81 17.29
CA GLY A 67 10.39 -5.71 18.11
C GLY A 67 8.97 -5.29 17.74
N VAL A 68 8.39 -5.85 16.68
CA VAL A 68 6.99 -5.64 16.30
C VAL A 68 6.14 -6.75 16.91
N SER A 69 5.03 -6.41 17.55
CA SER A 69 4.08 -7.38 18.10
C SER A 69 3.30 -8.10 16.98
N THR A 70 2.67 -9.24 17.29
CA THR A 70 1.80 -9.98 16.34
C THR A 70 0.35 -9.91 16.79
N LEU A 71 -0.56 -9.48 15.91
CA LEU A 71 -1.98 -9.34 16.22
C LEU A 71 -2.70 -10.68 16.06
N SER A 72 -3.35 -11.18 17.12
CA SER A 72 -4.14 -12.42 17.03
C SER A 72 -5.53 -12.14 16.46
N ILE A 73 -5.91 -12.82 15.37
CA ILE A 73 -7.21 -12.70 14.71
C ILE A 73 -7.75 -14.08 14.29
N ALA A 74 -9.06 -14.23 14.21
CA ALA A 74 -9.65 -15.41 13.57
C ALA A 74 -9.55 -15.30 12.04
N ALA A 75 -9.37 -16.42 11.34
CA ALA A 75 -9.55 -16.46 9.89
C ALA A 75 -10.99 -16.04 9.54
N GLY A 76 -11.20 -15.36 8.40
CA GLY A 76 -12.51 -14.79 8.04
C GLY A 76 -12.78 -13.38 8.58
N THR A 77 -11.95 -12.88 9.50
CA THR A 77 -12.02 -11.51 10.04
C THR A 77 -11.77 -10.47 8.95
N THR A 78 -12.41 -9.30 9.09
CA THR A 78 -12.11 -8.13 8.29
C THR A 78 -11.00 -7.32 8.93
N ILE A 79 -9.94 -7.07 8.14
CA ILE A 79 -8.84 -6.17 8.49
C ILE A 79 -8.96 -4.89 7.69
N THR A 80 -8.80 -3.75 8.35
CA THR A 80 -8.70 -2.45 7.69
C THR A 80 -7.30 -1.90 7.85
N PHE A 81 -6.71 -1.42 6.77
CA PHE A 81 -5.44 -0.69 6.77
C PHE A 81 -5.74 0.79 6.65
N GLU A 82 -5.04 1.61 7.43
CA GLU A 82 -5.22 3.06 7.45
C GLU A 82 -3.90 3.78 7.16
N TRP A 83 -3.97 4.74 6.24
CA TRP A 83 -2.83 5.47 5.68
C TRP A 83 -2.96 6.97 5.94
N HIS A 84 -1.85 7.64 6.23
CA HIS A 84 -1.80 9.11 6.39
C HIS A 84 -0.48 9.69 5.87
N GLN A 85 -0.49 10.99 5.57
CA GLN A 85 0.68 11.71 5.06
C GLN A 85 1.75 11.93 6.14
N HIS A 86 1.31 12.45 7.29
CA HIS A 86 2.14 12.66 8.47
C HIS A 86 2.05 11.46 9.40
N ALA A 87 2.98 11.35 10.35
CA ALA A 87 3.09 10.22 11.28
C ALA A 87 1.92 10.01 12.26
N GLN A 88 0.79 10.70 12.05
CA GLN A 88 -0.45 10.60 12.81
C GLN A 88 -1.62 11.18 12.00
N ARG A 89 -2.85 10.95 12.49
CA ARG A 89 -4.06 11.62 12.01
C ARG A 89 -3.98 13.13 12.27
N THR A 90 -4.00 13.92 11.21
CA THR A 90 -3.91 15.39 11.24
C THR A 90 -5.18 16.08 10.73
N GLY A 91 -6.15 15.32 10.20
CA GLY A 91 -7.41 15.84 9.68
C GLY A 91 -7.35 16.37 8.25
N GLU A 92 -6.17 16.33 7.61
CA GLU A 92 -6.02 16.58 6.17
C GLU A 92 -6.38 15.33 5.36
N ASP A 93 -6.34 15.42 4.03
CA ASP A 93 -6.51 14.26 3.17
C ASP A 93 -5.46 13.19 3.50
N PRO A 94 -5.84 11.92 3.76
CA PRO A 94 -4.91 10.90 4.19
C PRO A 94 -3.84 10.54 3.14
N LEU A 95 -4.23 10.55 1.88
CA LEU A 95 -3.35 10.44 0.72
C LEU A 95 -3.34 11.77 0.01
N ALA A 96 -2.15 12.25 -0.30
CA ALA A 96 -1.98 13.49 -1.01
C ALA A 96 -2.76 13.58 -2.34
N GLY A 97 -3.22 14.79 -2.65
CA GLY A 97 -3.83 15.10 -3.94
C GLY A 97 -2.93 14.65 -5.11
N GLY A 98 -3.56 14.07 -6.14
CA GLY A 98 -2.88 13.61 -7.35
C GLY A 98 -2.28 12.19 -7.25
N HIS A 99 -2.16 11.58 -6.06
CA HIS A 99 -1.69 10.20 -5.91
C HIS A 99 -2.79 9.17 -6.25
N VAL A 100 -3.17 9.14 -7.52
CA VAL A 100 -4.17 8.21 -8.03
C VAL A 100 -3.54 6.86 -8.38
N GLY A 101 -4.27 5.78 -8.11
CA GLY A 101 -3.88 4.43 -8.52
C GLY A 101 -4.54 3.32 -7.72
N PRO A 102 -4.07 2.07 -7.88
CA PRO A 102 -4.67 0.91 -7.25
C PRO A 102 -4.31 0.76 -5.77
N VAL A 103 -5.10 -0.07 -5.12
CA VAL A 103 -4.88 -0.64 -3.79
C VAL A 103 -4.76 -2.15 -3.95
N ILE A 104 -3.77 -2.77 -3.32
CA ILE A 104 -3.50 -4.21 -3.43
C ILE A 104 -3.16 -4.76 -2.04
N VAL A 105 -3.65 -5.95 -1.72
CA VAL A 105 -3.26 -6.65 -0.47
C VAL A 105 -2.81 -8.06 -0.78
N TYR A 106 -1.65 -8.42 -0.23
CA TYR A 106 -1.10 -9.75 -0.21
C TYR A 106 -1.00 -10.28 1.22
N ILE A 107 -0.96 -11.60 1.32
CA ILE A 107 -0.67 -12.31 2.57
C ILE A 107 0.41 -13.37 2.32
N ALA A 108 1.33 -13.53 3.27
CA ALA A 108 2.36 -14.56 3.23
C ALA A 108 2.45 -15.29 4.57
N LYS A 109 2.39 -16.62 4.53
CA LYS A 109 2.52 -17.48 5.72
C LYS A 109 3.97 -17.50 6.18
N ALA A 110 4.21 -17.18 7.45
CA ALA A 110 5.52 -17.34 8.05
C ALA A 110 5.84 -18.84 8.25
N PRO A 111 7.07 -19.29 7.91
CA PRO A 111 7.50 -20.66 8.22
C PRO A 111 7.51 -20.97 9.71
N THR A 112 7.83 -19.96 10.53
CA THR A 112 7.86 -20.04 12.00
C THR A 112 7.03 -18.91 12.61
N THR A 113 7.64 -17.75 12.87
CA THR A 113 6.99 -16.55 13.39
C THR A 113 7.00 -15.43 12.35
N ALA A 114 6.00 -14.56 12.41
CA ALA A 114 5.99 -13.36 11.57
C ALA A 114 7.20 -12.48 11.89
N ALA A 115 7.60 -12.34 13.16
CA ALA A 115 8.73 -11.50 13.56
C ALA A 115 10.06 -11.91 12.89
N ALA A 116 10.31 -13.22 12.72
CA ALA A 116 11.53 -13.74 12.10
C ALA A 116 11.43 -13.90 10.57
N PHE A 117 10.24 -13.73 9.99
CA PHE A 117 10.02 -13.94 8.56
C PHE A 117 10.24 -12.66 7.75
N ASP A 118 11.07 -12.76 6.73
CA ASP A 118 11.48 -11.63 5.89
C ASP A 118 10.66 -11.46 4.61
N GLY A 119 9.73 -12.39 4.33
CA GLY A 119 8.86 -12.35 3.16
C GLY A 119 9.55 -12.72 1.84
N SER A 120 10.75 -13.28 1.88
CA SER A 120 11.49 -13.68 0.67
C SER A 120 10.93 -14.95 0.01
N GLY A 121 11.17 -15.09 -1.29
CA GLY A 121 10.76 -16.25 -2.09
C GLY A 121 9.32 -16.19 -2.60
N THR A 122 8.83 -17.32 -3.11
CA THR A 122 7.48 -17.44 -3.71
C THR A 122 6.45 -17.74 -2.62
N VAL A 123 6.07 -16.70 -1.86
CA VAL A 123 5.30 -16.82 -0.62
C VAL A 123 4.04 -15.97 -0.57
N TRP A 124 3.88 -15.02 -1.49
CA TRP A 124 2.82 -14.01 -1.44
C TRP A 124 1.59 -14.44 -2.23
N THR A 125 0.44 -14.44 -1.57
CA THR A 125 -0.86 -14.64 -2.21
C THR A 125 -1.62 -13.32 -2.24
N LYS A 126 -2.09 -12.89 -3.42
CA LYS A 126 -2.96 -11.71 -3.53
C LYS A 126 -4.35 -12.08 -3.04
N ILE A 127 -4.87 -11.33 -2.06
CA ILE A 127 -6.20 -11.56 -1.47
C ILE A 127 -7.17 -10.41 -1.73
N TYR A 128 -6.67 -9.28 -2.21
CA TYR A 128 -7.50 -8.15 -2.59
C TYR A 128 -6.80 -7.25 -3.60
N HIS A 129 -7.58 -6.63 -4.46
CA HIS A 129 -7.17 -5.46 -5.22
C HIS A 129 -8.37 -4.61 -5.62
N SER A 130 -8.11 -3.34 -5.88
CA SER A 130 -9.03 -2.41 -6.53
C SER A 130 -8.20 -1.40 -7.32
N GLY A 131 -8.67 -1.00 -8.50
CA GLY A 131 -7.89 -0.19 -9.45
C GLY A 131 -8.66 1.03 -9.95
N LEU A 132 -8.69 1.20 -11.27
CA LEU A 132 -9.57 2.16 -11.93
C LEU A 132 -11.03 1.68 -11.81
N LEU A 133 -11.89 2.49 -11.21
CA LEU A 133 -13.30 2.18 -10.91
C LEU A 133 -14.24 2.68 -12.03
N THR A 134 -13.96 3.86 -12.58
CA THR A 134 -14.70 4.41 -13.72
C THR A 134 -13.74 5.03 -14.73
N VAL A 135 -13.96 4.79 -16.02
CA VAL A 135 -13.16 5.39 -17.12
C VAL A 135 -13.49 6.87 -17.35
N THR A 136 -14.65 7.31 -16.89
CA THR A 136 -15.08 8.72 -16.92
C THR A 136 -15.88 8.93 -15.65
N PRO A 137 -15.41 9.74 -14.68
CA PRO A 137 -14.34 10.74 -14.75
C PRO A 137 -12.93 10.26 -14.29
N GLN A 138 -12.54 9.00 -14.50
CA GLN A 138 -11.26 8.41 -14.01
C GLN A 138 -11.21 8.30 -12.48
N THR A 139 -12.21 7.69 -11.85
CA THR A 139 -12.18 7.45 -10.40
C THR A 139 -11.32 6.24 -10.05
N TRP A 140 -10.42 6.39 -9.08
CA TRP A 140 -9.47 5.35 -8.65
C TRP A 140 -9.75 4.86 -7.24
N ALA A 141 -9.30 3.63 -6.94
CA ALA A 141 -9.39 3.04 -5.61
C ALA A 141 -8.75 3.94 -4.53
N SER A 142 -7.60 4.58 -4.79
CA SER A 142 -7.00 5.51 -3.82
C SER A 142 -7.91 6.72 -3.50
N GLY A 143 -8.76 7.15 -4.43
CA GLY A 143 -9.79 8.15 -4.17
C GLY A 143 -10.83 7.69 -3.14
N ILE A 144 -11.20 6.40 -3.17
CA ILE A 144 -12.04 5.79 -2.13
C ILE A 144 -11.31 5.77 -0.80
N VAL A 145 -10.02 5.40 -0.78
CA VAL A 145 -9.20 5.42 0.44
C VAL A 145 -9.17 6.82 1.07
N ASN A 146 -9.05 7.88 0.26
CA ASN A 146 -9.16 9.25 0.74
C ASN A 146 -10.54 9.55 1.32
N ALA A 147 -11.60 9.23 0.59
CA ALA A 147 -12.98 9.47 1.03
C ALA A 147 -13.36 8.71 2.32
N THR A 148 -12.69 7.59 2.61
CA THR A 148 -12.87 6.78 3.83
C THR A 148 -11.86 7.12 4.92
N GLN A 149 -11.25 8.31 4.88
CA GLN A 149 -10.29 8.78 5.89
C GLN A 149 -9.10 7.82 6.05
N GLY A 150 -8.54 7.39 4.92
CA GLY A 150 -7.30 6.63 4.81
C GLY A 150 -7.54 5.13 4.84
N LYS A 151 -8.80 4.67 4.88
CA LYS A 151 -9.15 3.29 5.22
C LYS A 151 -9.48 2.45 4.00
N HIS A 152 -8.91 1.26 3.92
CA HIS A 152 -9.43 0.21 3.04
C HIS A 152 -9.43 -1.14 3.75
N SER A 153 -10.47 -1.92 3.49
CA SER A 153 -10.73 -3.17 4.20
C SER A 153 -10.60 -4.38 3.29
N VAL A 154 -10.12 -5.48 3.86
CA VAL A 154 -10.07 -6.81 3.23
C VAL A 154 -10.61 -7.85 4.21
N LYS A 155 -11.39 -8.79 3.70
CA LYS A 155 -11.76 -9.99 4.45
C LYS A 155 -10.64 -11.02 4.29
N ILE A 156 -10.04 -11.46 5.40
CA ILE A 156 -9.02 -12.51 5.36
C ILE A 156 -9.71 -13.84 4.98
N PRO A 157 -9.25 -14.56 3.94
CA PRO A 157 -9.89 -15.82 3.55
C PRO A 157 -9.92 -16.84 4.71
N ALA A 158 -11.11 -17.37 5.01
CA ALA A 158 -11.32 -18.28 6.13
C ALA A 158 -10.65 -19.65 5.93
N SER A 159 -10.41 -20.05 4.67
CA SER A 159 -9.79 -21.32 4.31
C SER A 159 -8.27 -21.35 4.53
N LEU A 160 -7.64 -20.20 4.82
CA LEU A 160 -6.21 -20.12 5.12
C LEU A 160 -5.85 -20.91 6.38
N PRO A 161 -4.70 -21.61 6.41
CA PRO A 161 -4.25 -22.32 7.60
C PRO A 161 -4.01 -21.41 8.80
N ALA A 162 -4.22 -21.92 10.02
CA ALA A 162 -3.80 -21.22 11.22
C ALA A 162 -2.27 -21.01 11.27
N GLY A 163 -1.81 -20.00 11.98
CA GLY A 163 -0.38 -19.66 12.16
C GLY A 163 -0.08 -18.19 11.94
N GLU A 164 1.20 -17.83 11.92
CA GLU A 164 1.62 -16.43 11.74
C GLU A 164 1.80 -16.06 10.27
N TYR A 165 1.48 -14.81 9.94
CA TYR A 165 1.48 -14.26 8.59
C TYR A 165 1.96 -12.82 8.59
N ILE A 166 2.46 -12.39 7.43
CA ILE A 166 2.63 -10.98 7.08
C ILE A 166 1.49 -10.59 6.14
N LEU A 167 0.77 -9.53 6.48
CA LEU A 167 -0.15 -8.82 5.59
C LEU A 167 0.60 -7.67 4.94
N ARG A 168 0.69 -7.65 3.61
CA ARG A 168 1.31 -6.58 2.83
C ARG A 168 0.22 -5.80 2.12
N ALA A 169 -0.07 -4.59 2.59
CA ALA A 169 -0.95 -3.65 1.92
C ALA A 169 -0.11 -2.67 1.08
N GLU A 170 -0.62 -2.33 -0.09
CA GLU A 170 0.09 -1.52 -1.08
C GLU A 170 -0.86 -0.54 -1.76
N LEU A 171 -0.42 0.71 -1.86
CA LEU A 171 -0.97 1.74 -2.72
C LEU A 171 0.09 2.09 -3.75
N ILE A 172 -0.29 2.17 -5.02
CA ILE A 172 0.64 2.55 -6.10
C ILE A 172 0.18 3.90 -6.64
N ALA A 173 0.99 4.95 -6.52
CA ALA A 173 0.69 6.24 -7.13
C ALA A 173 1.27 6.30 -8.55
N LEU A 174 0.42 6.65 -9.51
CA LEU A 174 0.71 6.54 -10.95
C LEU A 174 0.93 7.90 -11.64
N HIS A 175 0.90 9.00 -10.90
CA HIS A 175 0.98 10.37 -11.45
C HIS A 175 2.28 10.66 -12.23
N VAL A 176 3.35 9.90 -11.98
CA VAL A 176 4.63 9.99 -12.71
C VAL A 176 5.04 8.64 -13.33
N ALA A 177 4.08 7.72 -13.52
CA ALA A 177 4.33 6.36 -13.99
C ALA A 177 4.45 6.22 -15.53
N PHE A 178 4.51 7.31 -16.29
CA PHE A 178 4.57 7.25 -17.76
C PHE A 178 5.89 6.65 -18.30
N SER A 179 6.90 6.50 -17.46
CA SER A 179 8.17 5.81 -17.73
C SER A 179 8.64 5.05 -16.48
N TYR A 180 9.57 4.10 -16.66
CA TYR A 180 10.19 3.38 -15.54
C TYR A 180 11.66 3.82 -15.31
N PRO A 181 12.08 4.04 -14.04
CA PRO A 181 11.25 4.08 -12.84
C PRO A 181 10.30 5.28 -12.87
N GLY A 182 9.18 5.18 -12.15
CA GLY A 182 8.16 6.24 -12.14
C GLY A 182 7.03 5.94 -11.16
N ALA A 183 6.37 4.78 -11.28
CA ALA A 183 5.38 4.35 -10.30
C ALA A 183 5.95 4.35 -8.88
N GLN A 184 5.16 4.88 -7.94
CA GLN A 184 5.54 5.02 -6.54
C GLN A 184 4.78 4.01 -5.70
N PHE A 185 5.50 3.08 -5.08
CA PHE A 185 4.95 1.99 -4.29
C PHE A 185 5.01 2.35 -2.80
N TYR A 186 3.85 2.56 -2.20
CA TYR A 186 3.69 2.76 -0.77
C TYR A 186 3.26 1.44 -0.14
N ILE A 187 4.17 0.86 0.63
CA ILE A 187 4.03 -0.52 1.13
C ILE A 187 4.00 -0.48 2.65
N GLY A 188 3.02 -1.18 3.23
CA GLY A 188 2.91 -1.42 4.67
C GLY A 188 2.80 -2.90 4.95
N CYS A 189 3.63 -3.42 5.87
CA CYS A 189 3.57 -4.80 6.32
C CYS A 189 3.12 -4.88 7.79
N ALA A 190 2.09 -5.70 8.05
CA ALA A 190 1.58 -5.96 9.39
C ALA A 190 1.71 -7.44 9.76
N GLN A 191 1.87 -7.72 11.05
CA GLN A 191 2.05 -9.07 11.58
C GLN A 191 0.77 -9.57 12.22
N VAL A 192 0.28 -10.72 11.77
CA VAL A 192 -0.93 -11.34 12.32
C VAL A 192 -0.73 -12.82 12.63
N LYS A 193 -1.47 -13.32 13.61
CA LYS A 193 -1.61 -14.74 13.91
C LYS A 193 -3.05 -15.15 13.64
N LEU A 194 -3.26 -15.99 12.63
CA LEU A 194 -4.57 -16.55 12.31
C LEU A 194 -4.88 -17.72 13.25
N THR A 195 -6.05 -17.68 13.88
CA THR A 195 -6.67 -18.79 14.60
C THR A 195 -7.87 -19.31 13.81
N ASN A 196 -8.32 -20.54 14.11
CA ASN A 196 -9.51 -21.16 13.50
C ASN A 196 -9.49 -21.15 11.95
N GLY A 197 -8.32 -21.39 11.36
CA GLY A 197 -8.12 -21.45 9.91
C GLY A 197 -8.49 -22.80 9.29
N GLY A 198 -8.41 -22.86 7.95
CA GLY A 198 -8.62 -24.07 7.15
C GLY A 198 -7.32 -24.79 6.75
N THR A 199 -7.31 -25.37 5.55
CA THR A 199 -6.19 -26.17 5.02
C THR A 199 -5.76 -25.75 3.61
N ALA A 200 -6.26 -24.61 3.11
CA ALA A 200 -5.99 -24.19 1.74
C ALA A 200 -4.50 -23.92 1.49
N ASN A 201 -4.06 -24.22 0.26
CA ASN A 201 -2.74 -23.88 -0.22
C ASN A 201 -2.87 -22.98 -1.47
N PRO A 202 -2.99 -21.65 -1.29
CA PRO A 202 -3.23 -20.73 -2.39
C PRO A 202 -2.04 -20.60 -3.35
N PRO A 203 -2.26 -20.10 -4.58
CA PRO A 203 -1.17 -19.73 -5.47
C PRO A 203 -0.32 -18.61 -4.85
N LYS A 204 0.99 -18.67 -5.10
CA LYS A 204 1.98 -17.76 -4.52
C LYS A 204 2.89 -17.17 -5.60
N VAL A 205 3.37 -15.98 -5.33
CA VAL A 205 4.32 -15.24 -6.16
C VAL A 205 5.46 -14.68 -5.30
N ALA A 206 6.53 -14.25 -5.95
CA ALA A 206 7.64 -13.55 -5.29
C ALA A 206 7.52 -12.02 -5.47
N LEU A 207 7.77 -11.27 -4.39
CA LEU A 207 7.85 -9.81 -4.40
C LEU A 207 9.12 -9.42 -3.62
N PRO A 208 10.19 -8.93 -4.28
CA PRO A 208 10.33 -8.67 -5.72
C PRO A 208 10.37 -9.94 -6.59
N GLY A 209 10.18 -9.77 -7.90
CA GLY A 209 10.29 -10.82 -8.91
C GLY A 209 9.07 -10.94 -9.83
N TYR A 210 7.86 -10.88 -9.28
CA TYR A 210 6.64 -10.98 -10.08
C TYR A 210 6.29 -9.67 -10.79
N TYR A 211 6.46 -8.53 -10.12
CA TYR A 211 6.30 -7.21 -10.74
C TYR A 211 7.45 -6.96 -11.71
N LYS A 212 7.11 -6.45 -12.90
CA LYS A 212 8.08 -6.11 -13.92
C LYS A 212 8.02 -4.63 -14.27
N PRO A 213 9.16 -3.99 -14.60
CA PRO A 213 9.18 -2.63 -15.12
C PRO A 213 8.20 -2.42 -16.29
N THR A 214 8.03 -3.44 -17.12
CA THR A 214 7.19 -3.41 -18.32
C THR A 214 5.72 -3.76 -18.06
N ASP A 215 5.31 -4.05 -16.83
CA ASP A 215 3.90 -4.34 -16.55
C ASP A 215 3.05 -3.10 -16.87
N PRO A 216 1.93 -3.24 -17.62
CA PRO A 216 1.11 -2.10 -18.05
C PRO A 216 0.38 -1.42 -16.89
N GLY A 217 0.40 -2.00 -15.70
CA GLY A 217 -0.06 -1.37 -14.46
C GLY A 217 0.99 -0.56 -13.72
N ILE A 218 2.26 -0.69 -14.11
CA ILE A 218 3.45 -0.09 -13.47
C ILE A 218 4.05 1.00 -14.37
N THR A 219 4.19 0.75 -15.67
CA THR A 219 4.52 1.78 -16.66
C THR A 219 3.26 2.14 -17.45
N VAL A 220 2.66 3.28 -17.13
CA VAL A 220 1.35 3.69 -17.65
C VAL A 220 1.22 5.21 -17.67
N ASN A 221 0.65 5.75 -18.74
CA ASN A 221 0.27 7.16 -18.82
C ASN A 221 -1.23 7.33 -18.49
N ILE A 222 -1.52 7.77 -17.27
CA ILE A 222 -2.89 7.97 -16.78
C ILE A 222 -3.58 9.23 -17.34
N TYR A 223 -2.84 10.14 -17.97
CA TYR A 223 -3.36 11.42 -18.47
C TYR A 223 -3.95 11.35 -19.87
N ASN A 224 -3.76 10.23 -20.57
CA ASN A 224 -4.25 10.02 -21.93
C ASN A 224 -5.65 9.35 -21.98
N GLY A 225 -6.43 9.42 -20.90
CA GLY A 225 -7.79 8.87 -20.85
C GLY A 225 -7.82 7.34 -20.95
N LEU A 226 -7.43 6.66 -19.87
CA LEU A 226 -7.42 5.19 -19.85
C LEU A 226 -8.81 4.59 -20.03
N THR A 227 -8.96 3.70 -21.01
CA THR A 227 -10.19 2.90 -21.20
C THR A 227 -10.22 1.65 -20.32
N SER A 228 -9.08 1.24 -19.78
CA SER A 228 -8.94 0.17 -18.80
C SER A 228 -7.61 0.30 -18.05
N TYR A 229 -7.49 -0.40 -16.93
CA TYR A 229 -6.26 -0.48 -16.15
C TYR A 229 -6.01 -1.92 -15.70
N THR A 230 -4.83 -2.46 -16.03
CA THR A 230 -4.41 -3.78 -15.57
C THR A 230 -3.64 -3.64 -14.26
N ILE A 231 -4.26 -4.03 -13.16
CA ILE A 231 -3.62 -4.01 -11.84
C ILE A 231 -2.44 -5.01 -11.83
N PRO A 232 -1.23 -4.61 -11.38
CA PRO A 232 -0.06 -5.49 -11.39
C PRO A 232 -0.22 -6.67 -10.42
N GLY A 233 0.50 -7.77 -10.67
CA GLY A 233 0.47 -8.99 -9.86
C GLY A 233 -0.52 -10.07 -10.33
N PRO A 234 -0.60 -11.22 -9.63
CA PRO A 234 -1.48 -12.34 -10.01
C PRO A 234 -2.96 -11.99 -9.81
N ALA A 235 -3.87 -12.88 -10.23
CA ALA A 235 -5.28 -12.77 -9.88
C ALA A 235 -5.49 -12.81 -8.35
N VAL A 236 -6.60 -12.23 -7.86
CA VAL A 236 -7.00 -12.38 -6.46
C VAL A 236 -7.44 -13.81 -6.20
N TRP A 237 -6.93 -14.38 -5.13
CA TRP A 237 -7.43 -15.62 -4.55
C TRP A 237 -8.40 -15.32 -3.41
N THR A 238 -9.61 -15.88 -3.48
CA THR A 238 -10.74 -15.51 -2.60
C THR A 238 -10.98 -16.45 -1.43
N GLY A 239 -10.24 -17.57 -1.34
CA GLY A 239 -10.49 -18.59 -0.32
C GLY A 239 -11.10 -19.87 -0.88
#